data_AF-A0AAV0HR83-F1
#
_entry.id   AF-A0AAV0HR83-F1
#
_cell.length_a   1.000
_cell.length_b   1.000
_cell.length_c   1.000
_cell.angle_alpha   90.00
_cell.angle_beta   90.00
_cell.angle_gamma   90.00
#
_symmetry.space_group_name_H-M   'P 1'
#
loop_
_entity.id
_entity.type
_entity.pdbx_description
1 polymer ?
#
loop_
_entity_poly.entity_id
_entity_poly.type
_entity_poly.pdbx_seq_one_letter_code
_entity_poly.pdbx_strand_id
1 'polypeptide(L)'
;MDCRFGSSDSNDIISNGSSSCCVELQPSSTSHQPEFAALHRLSRNLDSTFDPSSEFNFFADAKIVVPGGGGGREVPVHRCILSSRSEFFRNVFCSAKENCDGRFELKELAKDYEVGFEPLVAVLGYLYSGTVRALPSGICECVDDDCSHLGCRPAVDFMVEVLYASFTFQVPELVALYQVKTQALFVALKFGSPFDILALLHLIRRGGY
;
A
#
# COMPACT_ATOMS: atom_id res chain seq x y z
N MET A 1 46.78 52.68 10.44
CA MET A 1 46.99 52.72 8.98
C MET A 1 45.68 53.11 8.32
N ASP A 2 45.61 54.40 8.03
CA ASP A 2 45.11 55.08 6.83
C ASP A 2 44.07 54.43 5.90
N CYS A 3 43.07 55.27 5.59
CA CYS A 3 42.14 55.18 4.49
C CYS A 3 42.81 55.32 3.10
N ARG A 4 42.15 54.77 2.07
CA ARG A 4 41.91 55.29 0.70
C ARG A 4 42.14 54.23 -0.39
N PHE A 5 41.14 54.02 -1.25
CA PHE A 5 40.98 54.42 -2.67
C PHE A 5 39.95 53.43 -3.25
N GLY A 6 39.04 53.75 -4.16
CA GLY A 6 38.76 54.92 -4.99
C GLY A 6 37.53 54.57 -5.86
N SER A 7 36.81 55.60 -6.31
CA SER A 7 35.55 55.54 -7.07
C SER A 7 35.71 55.21 -8.57
N SER A 8 34.55 55.05 -9.26
CA SER A 8 34.27 55.17 -10.71
C SER A 8 34.52 53.93 -11.60
N ASP A 9 33.74 53.60 -12.66
CA ASP A 9 32.61 54.24 -13.36
C ASP A 9 31.74 53.20 -14.10
N SER A 10 30.52 53.62 -14.45
CA SER A 10 29.47 52.95 -15.24
C SER A 10 29.85 52.48 -16.65
N ASN A 11 29.04 51.56 -17.20
CA ASN A 11 28.47 51.73 -18.55
C ASN A 11 27.20 50.89 -18.74
N ASP A 12 26.08 51.57 -19.01
CA ASP A 12 24.85 51.01 -19.56
C ASP A 12 25.02 50.74 -21.06
N ILE A 13 24.59 49.56 -21.54
CA ILE A 13 24.24 49.36 -22.95
C ILE A 13 22.90 48.62 -23.04
N ILE A 14 22.03 49.22 -23.85
CA ILE A 14 20.63 48.96 -24.15
C ILE A 14 20.48 47.69 -25.00
N SER A 15 19.46 46.87 -24.73
CA SER A 15 18.69 46.20 -25.80
C SER A 15 17.24 46.01 -25.42
N ASN A 16 16.44 46.81 -26.12
CA ASN A 16 14.99 46.84 -26.16
C ASN A 16 14.48 45.68 -27.04
N GLY A 17 13.44 44.98 -26.59
CA GLY A 17 12.83 43.87 -27.34
C GLY A 17 11.53 43.38 -26.74
N SER A 18 10.63 44.31 -26.38
CA SER A 18 9.25 43.97 -25.99
C SER A 18 8.45 43.51 -27.21
N SER A 19 7.89 42.31 -27.17
CA SER A 19 6.78 41.91 -28.06
C SER A 19 5.58 41.51 -27.21
N SER A 20 4.46 42.11 -27.59
CA SER A 20 3.19 42.23 -26.88
C SER A 20 2.45 40.91 -26.69
N CYS A 21 1.77 40.85 -25.54
CA CYS A 21 0.67 40.01 -25.12
C CYS A 21 -0.30 39.61 -26.24
N CYS A 22 -0.56 38.31 -26.37
CA CYS A 22 -1.79 37.75 -26.93
C CYS A 22 -2.51 37.01 -25.81
N VAL A 23 -3.71 37.47 -25.47
CA VAL A 23 -4.61 36.81 -24.53
C VAL A 23 -5.14 35.53 -25.19
N GLU A 24 -4.74 34.37 -24.68
CA GLU A 24 -5.49 33.13 -24.89
C GLU A 24 -6.15 32.72 -23.58
N LEU A 25 -7.47 32.83 -23.55
CA LEU A 25 -8.33 32.14 -22.59
C LEU A 25 -8.26 30.64 -22.90
N GLN A 26 -7.34 29.92 -22.28
CA GLN A 26 -7.35 28.45 -22.26
C GLN A 26 -7.76 27.96 -20.87
N PRO A 27 -8.64 26.94 -20.80
CA PRO A 27 -9.13 26.43 -19.52
C PRO A 27 -7.94 25.88 -18.74
N SER A 28 -7.88 26.22 -17.45
CA SER A 28 -6.90 25.70 -16.49
C SER A 28 -7.03 24.19 -16.35
N SER A 29 -6.51 23.46 -17.34
CA SER A 29 -6.19 22.04 -17.25
C SER A 29 -4.91 21.92 -16.43
N THR A 30 -5.11 21.97 -15.12
CA THR A 30 -4.20 21.64 -14.01
C THR A 30 -2.85 21.02 -14.42
N SER A 31 -1.77 21.78 -14.22
CA SER A 31 -0.38 21.48 -14.54
C SER A 31 0.30 20.42 -13.64
N HIS A 32 -0.41 19.42 -13.12
CA HIS A 32 0.11 18.42 -12.17
C HIS A 32 0.85 17.22 -12.79
N GLN A 33 1.09 17.24 -14.11
CA GLN A 33 1.70 16.11 -14.82
C GLN A 33 3.09 15.69 -14.27
N PRO A 34 4.02 16.61 -13.93
CA PRO A 34 5.33 16.23 -13.39
C PRO A 34 5.26 15.65 -11.98
N GLU A 35 4.37 16.18 -11.14
CA GLU A 35 4.17 15.73 -9.76
C GLU A 35 3.58 14.31 -9.73
N PHE A 36 2.56 14.05 -10.54
CA PHE A 36 1.99 12.72 -10.68
C PHE A 36 3.03 11.69 -11.15
N ALA A 37 3.86 12.05 -12.14
CA ALA A 37 4.94 11.19 -12.61
C ALA A 37 5.99 10.92 -11.51
N ALA A 38 6.34 11.94 -10.71
CA ALA A 38 7.26 11.80 -9.59
C ALA A 38 6.70 10.88 -8.49
N LEU A 39 5.42 11.04 -8.13
CA LEU A 39 4.73 10.19 -7.15
C LEU A 39 4.59 8.75 -7.64
N HIS A 40 4.24 8.55 -8.91
CA HIS A 40 4.18 7.21 -9.51
C HIS A 40 5.55 6.53 -9.56
N ARG A 41 6.63 7.30 -9.78
CA ARG A 41 8.00 6.78 -9.70
C ARG A 41 8.37 6.43 -8.26
N LEU A 42 8.01 7.27 -7.29
CA LEU A 42 8.23 6.96 -5.87
C LEU A 42 7.50 5.68 -5.45
N SER A 43 6.22 5.57 -5.80
CA SER A 43 5.39 4.38 -5.56
C SER A 43 6.05 3.12 -6.11
N ARG A 44 6.48 3.10 -7.38
CA ARG A 44 7.17 1.95 -7.98
C ARG A 44 8.52 1.65 -7.33
N ASN A 45 9.27 2.67 -6.94
CA ASN A 45 10.55 2.47 -6.25
C ASN A 45 10.33 1.79 -4.90
N LEU A 46 9.35 2.26 -4.11
CA LEU A 46 8.98 1.62 -2.84
C LEU A 46 8.40 0.21 -3.06
N ASP A 47 7.60 0.01 -4.10
CA ASP A 47 7.09 -1.32 -4.45
C ASP A 47 8.24 -2.30 -4.74
N SER A 48 9.28 -1.85 -5.44
CA SER A 48 10.45 -2.66 -5.78
C SER A 48 11.34 -3.02 -4.59
N THR A 49 11.27 -2.29 -3.47
CA THR A 49 11.98 -2.67 -2.24
C THR A 49 11.24 -3.74 -1.45
N PHE A 50 9.96 -3.97 -1.76
CA PHE A 50 9.14 -5.03 -1.16
C PHE A 50 9.09 -6.27 -2.06
N ASP A 51 10.13 -7.10 -1.93
CA ASP A 51 10.22 -8.41 -2.58
C ASP A 51 10.42 -9.51 -1.53
N PRO A 52 9.34 -10.23 -1.14
CA PRO A 52 9.41 -11.33 -0.19
C PRO A 52 10.24 -12.53 -0.66
N SER A 53 10.57 -12.60 -1.96
CA SER A 53 11.35 -13.69 -2.55
C SER A 53 12.84 -13.37 -2.71
N SER A 54 13.24 -12.12 -2.47
CA SER A 54 14.62 -11.67 -2.66
C SER A 54 15.51 -12.06 -1.48
N GLU A 55 16.67 -12.63 -1.78
CA GLU A 55 17.71 -12.90 -0.77
C GLU A 55 18.30 -11.61 -0.17
N PHE A 56 18.22 -10.49 -0.90
CA PHE A 56 18.85 -9.23 -0.49
C PHE A 56 18.08 -8.48 0.60
N ASN A 57 16.82 -8.84 0.89
CA ASN A 57 15.93 -8.25 1.92
C ASN A 57 15.84 -6.71 1.96
N PHE A 58 16.51 -5.98 1.05
CA PHE A 58 16.57 -4.53 0.92
C PHE A 58 16.82 -3.75 2.23
N PHE A 59 17.62 -4.29 3.15
CA PHE A 59 17.85 -3.72 4.49
C PHE A 59 16.58 -3.68 5.37
N ALA A 60 15.65 -4.61 5.16
CA ALA A 60 14.55 -4.86 6.08
C ALA A 60 15.09 -5.04 7.51
N ASP A 61 14.45 -4.33 8.45
CA ASP A 61 14.85 -4.28 9.86
C ASP A 61 13.87 -5.04 10.78
N ALA A 62 12.91 -5.72 10.18
CA ALA A 62 11.96 -6.62 10.83
C ALA A 62 11.44 -7.69 9.86
N LYS A 63 10.77 -8.70 10.39
CA LYS A 63 10.10 -9.75 9.62
C LYS A 63 8.79 -10.16 10.25
N ILE A 64 7.80 -10.43 9.41
CA ILE A 64 6.51 -11.00 9.81
C ILE A 64 6.49 -12.48 9.43
N VAL A 65 6.19 -13.34 10.39
CA VAL A 65 6.24 -14.79 10.24
C VAL A 65 4.83 -15.29 10.01
N VAL A 66 4.62 -15.95 8.88
CA VAL A 66 3.37 -16.59 8.52
C VAL A 66 3.45 -18.07 8.89
N PRO A 67 2.57 -18.59 9.77
CA PRO A 67 2.56 -20.00 10.09
C PRO A 67 2.29 -20.85 8.83
N GLY A 68 2.96 -22.00 8.72
CA GLY A 68 2.83 -22.90 7.57
C GLY A 68 3.39 -24.30 7.84
N GLY A 69 2.93 -25.29 7.08
CA GLY A 69 3.41 -26.67 7.16
C GLY A 69 4.80 -26.81 6.54
N GLY A 70 5.85 -26.98 7.36
CA GLY A 70 7.23 -27.14 6.89
C GLY A 70 8.22 -26.05 7.33
N GLY A 71 7.89 -25.26 8.36
CA GLY A 71 8.67 -24.11 8.80
C GLY A 71 8.08 -22.82 8.22
N GLY A 72 7.60 -21.93 9.08
CA GLY A 72 6.84 -20.74 8.68
C GLY A 72 7.56 -19.88 7.63
N ARG A 73 6.78 -19.23 6.76
CA ARG A 73 7.33 -18.30 5.76
C ARG A 73 7.57 -16.94 6.41
N GLU A 74 8.73 -16.35 6.14
CA GLU A 74 9.07 -15.03 6.67
C GLU A 74 8.90 -13.97 5.58
N VAL A 75 8.28 -12.84 5.94
CA VAL A 75 8.13 -11.68 5.06
C VAL A 75 9.00 -10.55 5.62
N PRO A 76 10.12 -10.19 4.97
CA PRO A 76 10.97 -9.08 5.38
C PRO A 76 10.22 -7.75 5.22
N VAL A 77 10.29 -6.87 6.22
CA VAL A 77 9.59 -5.59 6.24
C VAL A 77 10.43 -4.46 6.86
N HIS A 78 10.06 -3.22 6.56
CA HIS A 78 10.72 -2.02 7.05
C HIS A 78 9.78 -1.32 8.03
N ARG A 79 10.16 -1.27 9.31
CA ARG A 79 9.32 -0.72 10.38
C ARG A 79 8.91 0.72 10.12
N CYS A 80 9.82 1.53 9.56
CA CYS A 80 9.56 2.95 9.27
C CYS A 80 8.45 3.14 8.22
N ILE A 81 8.45 2.34 7.15
CA ILE A 81 7.43 2.41 6.10
C ILE A 81 6.07 2.00 6.66
N LEU A 82 6.00 0.82 7.30
CA LEU A 82 4.74 0.33 7.85
C LEU A 82 4.18 1.25 8.94
N SER A 83 5.02 1.75 9.86
CA SER A 83 4.58 2.71 10.90
C SER A 83 4.04 4.02 10.33
N SER A 84 4.56 4.46 9.18
CA SER A 84 4.10 5.69 8.54
C SER A 84 2.75 5.54 7.84
N ARG A 85 2.37 4.30 7.52
CA ARG A 85 1.17 3.97 6.73
C ARG A 85 0.08 3.27 7.54
N SER A 86 0.37 2.88 8.78
CA SER A 86 -0.55 2.16 9.66
C SER A 86 -0.25 2.49 11.12
N GLU A 87 -1.26 3.02 11.82
CA GLU A 87 -1.16 3.29 13.25
C GLU A 87 -1.02 2.00 14.07
N PHE A 88 -1.63 0.92 13.61
CA PHE A 88 -1.45 -0.41 14.17
C PHE A 88 0.03 -0.80 14.20
N PHE A 89 0.71 -0.77 13.04
CA PHE A 89 2.13 -1.14 12.98
C PHE A 89 3.02 -0.19 13.77
N ARG A 90 2.72 1.11 13.76
CA ARG A 90 3.40 2.09 14.61
C ARG A 90 3.33 1.70 16.09
N ASN A 91 2.14 1.36 16.58
CA ASN A 91 1.91 1.00 17.97
C ASN A 91 2.57 -0.35 18.33
N VAL A 92 2.49 -1.34 17.43
CA VAL A 92 3.17 -2.64 17.58
C VAL A 92 4.67 -2.44 17.72
N PHE A 93 5.31 -1.71 16.81
CA PHE A 93 6.76 -1.52 16.83
C PHE A 93 7.24 -0.62 17.97
N CYS A 94 6.45 0.38 18.39
CA CYS A 94 6.77 1.19 19.57
C CYS A 94 6.66 0.41 20.88
N SER A 95 5.77 -0.59 20.95
CA SER A 95 5.60 -1.43 22.14
C SER A 95 6.60 -2.58 22.19
N ALA A 96 7.11 -3.01 21.03
CA ALA A 96 8.07 -4.10 20.86
C ALA A 96 9.53 -3.71 21.16
N LYS A 97 9.79 -2.73 22.04
CA LYS A 97 11.15 -2.27 22.38
C LYS A 97 12.07 -3.37 22.92
N GLU A 98 11.51 -4.51 23.34
CA GLU A 98 12.24 -5.68 23.82
C GLU A 98 12.43 -6.80 22.77
N ASN A 99 11.75 -6.73 21.61
CA ASN A 99 11.97 -7.68 20.51
C ASN A 99 13.20 -7.27 19.70
N CYS A 100 14.36 -7.60 20.25
CA CYS A 100 15.67 -7.33 19.64
C CYS A 100 15.86 -8.01 18.28
N ASP A 101 15.10 -9.06 17.98
CA ASP A 101 15.21 -9.85 16.75
C ASP A 101 14.35 -9.31 15.58
N GLY A 102 13.51 -8.29 15.84
CA GLY A 102 12.61 -7.71 14.84
C GLY A 102 11.59 -8.71 14.29
N ARG A 103 11.30 -9.79 15.01
CA ARG A 103 10.41 -10.87 14.57
C ARG A 103 9.01 -10.66 15.13
N PHE A 104 8.01 -10.75 14.26
CA PHE A 104 6.60 -10.61 14.62
C PHE A 104 5.80 -11.77 14.05
N GLU A 105 5.05 -12.49 14.89
CA GLU A 105 4.24 -13.62 14.45
C GLU A 105 2.90 -13.09 13.91
N LEU A 106 2.54 -13.43 12.66
CA LEU A 106 1.29 -12.97 12.04
C LEU A 106 0.07 -13.36 12.86
N LYS A 107 0.11 -14.51 13.52
CA LYS A 107 -0.97 -14.97 14.41
C LYS A 107 -1.23 -14.00 15.56
N GLU A 108 -0.20 -13.37 16.10
CA GLU A 108 -0.33 -12.37 17.17
C GLU A 108 -0.83 -11.03 16.63
N LEU A 109 -0.44 -10.68 15.40
CA LEU A 109 -0.88 -9.46 14.74
C LEU A 109 -2.35 -9.54 14.28
N ALA A 110 -2.73 -10.65 13.67
CA ALA A 110 -4.05 -10.88 13.08
C ALA A 110 -5.09 -11.32 14.12
N LYS A 111 -4.68 -11.92 15.26
CA LYS A 111 -5.54 -12.35 16.37
C LYS A 111 -6.63 -13.35 15.99
N ASP A 112 -7.79 -12.87 15.55
CA ASP A 112 -9.05 -13.62 15.56
C ASP A 112 -9.31 -14.42 14.28
N TYR A 113 -8.56 -14.17 13.21
CA TYR A 113 -8.71 -14.85 11.94
C TYR A 113 -7.35 -15.22 11.36
N GLU A 114 -7.28 -16.38 10.72
CA GLU A 114 -6.07 -16.85 10.04
C GLU A 114 -5.91 -16.13 8.70
N VAL A 115 -4.80 -15.43 8.56
CA VAL A 115 -4.43 -14.74 7.31
C VAL A 115 -3.31 -15.50 6.65
N GLY A 116 -3.51 -15.88 5.39
CA GLY A 116 -2.51 -16.55 4.58
C GLY A 116 -1.37 -15.62 4.15
N PHE A 117 -0.34 -16.22 3.58
CA PHE A 117 0.83 -15.50 3.09
C PHE A 117 0.49 -14.54 1.95
N GLU A 118 -0.29 -14.97 0.95
CA GLU A 118 -0.61 -14.14 -0.22
C GLU A 118 -1.45 -12.91 0.18
N PRO A 119 -2.50 -13.03 1.02
CA PRO A 119 -3.22 -11.85 1.52
C PRO A 119 -2.35 -10.90 2.35
N LEU A 120 -1.45 -11.42 3.21
CA LEU A 120 -0.50 -10.59 3.93
C LEU A 120 0.39 -9.80 2.96
N VAL A 121 0.98 -10.47 1.97
CA VAL A 121 1.84 -9.85 0.96
C VAL A 121 1.07 -8.80 0.15
N ALA A 122 -0.22 -9.03 -0.15
CA ALA A 122 -1.05 -8.05 -0.84
C ALA A 122 -1.28 -6.77 -0.01
N VAL A 123 -1.56 -6.90 1.30
CA VAL A 123 -1.73 -5.75 2.19
C VAL A 123 -0.41 -5.00 2.39
N LEU A 124 0.70 -5.71 2.63
CA LEU A 124 2.01 -5.09 2.78
C LEU A 124 2.45 -4.41 1.47
N GLY A 125 2.27 -5.05 0.32
CA GLY A 125 2.56 -4.44 -0.98
C GLY A 125 1.76 -3.16 -1.22
N TYR A 126 0.51 -3.09 -0.76
CA TYR A 126 -0.28 -1.86 -0.77
C TYR A 126 0.29 -0.80 0.17
N LEU A 127 0.75 -1.16 1.37
CA LEU A 127 1.37 -0.21 2.29
C LEU A 127 2.65 0.42 1.70
N TYR A 128 3.43 -0.34 0.92
CA TYR A 128 4.63 0.16 0.24
C TYR A 128 4.30 1.03 -0.98
N SER A 129 3.42 0.55 -1.85
CA SER A 129 3.19 1.16 -3.17
C SER A 129 2.02 2.14 -3.22
N GLY A 130 1.04 2.00 -2.31
CA GLY A 130 -0.25 2.65 -2.41
C GLY A 130 -1.15 2.09 -3.52
N THR A 131 -0.78 0.96 -4.15
CA THR A 131 -1.51 0.38 -5.27
C THR A 131 -2.00 -1.03 -4.95
N VAL A 132 -3.21 -1.35 -5.41
CA VAL A 132 -3.74 -2.71 -5.28
C VAL A 132 -3.23 -3.54 -6.44
N ARG A 133 -2.41 -4.54 -6.13
CA ARG A 133 -1.90 -5.50 -7.12
C ARG A 133 -3.05 -6.35 -7.68
N ALA A 134 -2.85 -6.86 -8.89
CA ALA A 134 -3.74 -7.89 -9.44
C ALA A 134 -3.71 -9.12 -8.53
N LEU A 135 -4.78 -9.92 -8.57
CA LEU A 135 -4.83 -11.19 -7.84
C LEU A 135 -3.64 -12.05 -8.30
N PRO A 136 -2.78 -12.54 -7.40
CA PRO A 136 -1.66 -13.39 -7.78
C PRO A 136 -2.12 -14.58 -8.64
N SER A 137 -1.41 -14.79 -9.76
CA SER A 137 -1.64 -15.93 -10.65
C SER A 137 -1.35 -17.23 -9.89
N GLY A 138 -2.35 -18.10 -9.76
CA GLY A 138 -2.24 -19.38 -9.03
C GLY A 138 -3.08 -19.47 -7.75
N ILE A 139 -3.74 -18.39 -7.31
CA ILE A 139 -4.66 -18.44 -6.15
C ILE A 139 -5.99 -19.09 -6.51
N CYS A 140 -6.46 -18.92 -7.75
CA CYS A 140 -7.55 -19.73 -8.29
C CYS A 140 -6.98 -20.90 -9.12
N GLU A 141 -6.54 -21.97 -8.46
CA GLU A 141 -6.62 -23.29 -9.09
C GLU A 141 -8.06 -23.77 -8.95
N CYS A 142 -8.95 -23.22 -9.79
CA CYS A 142 -10.30 -23.74 -9.85
C CYS A 142 -10.25 -25.11 -10.52
N VAL A 143 -11.04 -26.05 -10.00
CA VAL A 143 -11.21 -27.37 -10.64
C VAL A 143 -12.00 -27.24 -11.96
N ASP A 144 -12.65 -26.10 -12.19
CA ASP A 144 -13.42 -25.79 -13.39
C ASP A 144 -12.62 -24.85 -14.31
N ASP A 145 -12.14 -25.40 -15.42
CA ASP A 145 -11.37 -24.68 -16.44
C ASP A 145 -12.20 -23.60 -17.17
N ASP A 146 -13.54 -23.69 -17.12
CA ASP A 146 -14.47 -22.73 -17.73
C ASP A 146 -14.88 -21.61 -16.75
N CYS A 147 -14.35 -21.61 -15.51
CA CYS A 147 -14.65 -20.59 -14.51
C CYS A 147 -14.07 -19.22 -14.91
N SER A 148 -14.86 -18.15 -14.75
CA SER A 148 -14.36 -16.77 -14.93
C SER A 148 -13.34 -16.35 -13.86
N HIS A 149 -13.08 -17.21 -12.86
CA HIS A 149 -12.15 -17.08 -11.74
C HIS A 149 -12.35 -15.88 -10.80
N LEU A 150 -13.10 -14.85 -11.22
CA LEU A 150 -13.46 -13.71 -10.39
C LEU A 150 -14.32 -14.13 -9.19
N GLY A 151 -15.12 -15.19 -9.37
CA GLY A 151 -16.04 -15.73 -8.36
C GLY A 151 -15.68 -17.07 -7.76
N CYS A 152 -14.46 -17.55 -8.03
CA CYS A 152 -13.99 -18.81 -7.48
C CYS A 152 -13.90 -18.68 -5.94
N ARG A 153 -14.23 -19.74 -5.19
CA ARG A 153 -14.10 -19.74 -3.72
C ARG A 153 -12.69 -19.28 -3.27
N PRO A 154 -11.58 -19.76 -3.85
CA PRO A 154 -10.25 -19.24 -3.53
C PRO A 154 -10.06 -17.72 -3.74
N ALA A 155 -10.67 -17.11 -4.76
CA ALA A 155 -10.62 -15.66 -4.95
C ALA A 155 -11.43 -14.93 -3.88
N VAL A 156 -12.61 -15.45 -3.52
CA VAL A 156 -13.43 -14.89 -2.44
C VAL A 156 -12.70 -14.98 -1.10
N ASP A 157 -12.14 -16.14 -0.77
CA ASP A 157 -11.40 -16.38 0.46
C ASP A 157 -10.19 -15.43 0.55
N PHE A 158 -9.41 -15.28 -0.54
CA PHE A 158 -8.33 -14.30 -0.61
C PHE A 158 -8.80 -12.87 -0.35
N MET A 159 -9.88 -12.43 -0.99
CA MET A 159 -10.39 -11.06 -0.80
C MET A 159 -10.90 -10.83 0.62
N VAL A 160 -11.53 -11.82 1.24
CA VAL A 160 -11.99 -11.77 2.63
C VAL A 160 -10.79 -11.68 3.58
N GLU A 161 -9.74 -12.47 3.35
CA GLU A 161 -8.50 -12.39 4.12
C GLU A 161 -7.81 -11.03 3.99
N VAL A 162 -7.74 -10.47 2.77
CA VAL A 162 -7.19 -9.12 2.56
C VAL A 162 -8.05 -8.07 3.26
N LEU A 163 -9.38 -8.17 3.19
CA LEU A 163 -10.28 -7.25 3.86
C LEU A 163 -10.10 -7.30 5.38
N TYR A 164 -10.02 -8.51 5.95
CA TYR A 164 -9.78 -8.72 7.37
C TYR A 164 -8.43 -8.14 7.79
N ALA A 165 -7.34 -8.52 7.10
CA ALA A 165 -6.00 -8.05 7.42
C ALA A 165 -5.89 -6.52 7.31
N SER A 166 -6.50 -5.92 6.28
CA SER A 166 -6.54 -4.46 6.11
C SER A 166 -7.26 -3.76 7.26
N PHE A 167 -8.36 -4.35 7.75
CA PHE A 167 -9.08 -3.83 8.90
C PHE A 167 -8.24 -3.94 10.18
N THR A 168 -7.70 -5.13 10.45
CA THR A 168 -6.88 -5.38 11.65
C THR A 168 -5.63 -4.51 11.68
N PHE A 169 -4.97 -4.32 10.53
CA PHE A 169 -3.80 -3.45 10.39
C PHE A 169 -4.16 -1.97 10.21
N GLN A 170 -5.44 -1.60 10.34
CA GLN A 170 -5.93 -0.22 10.31
C GLN A 170 -5.51 0.53 9.03
N VAL A 171 -5.81 -0.07 7.88
CA VAL A 171 -5.56 0.49 6.53
C VAL A 171 -6.91 0.83 5.86
N PRO A 172 -7.56 1.94 6.26
CA PRO A 172 -8.95 2.23 5.90
C PRO A 172 -9.18 2.39 4.39
N GLU A 173 -8.21 2.92 3.66
CA GLU A 173 -8.29 3.06 2.21
C GLU A 173 -8.38 1.71 1.52
N LEU A 174 -7.61 0.72 2.00
CA LEU A 174 -7.63 -0.63 1.46
C LEU A 174 -8.91 -1.37 1.84
N VAL A 175 -9.42 -1.17 3.06
CA VAL A 175 -10.74 -1.66 3.49
C VAL A 175 -11.83 -1.16 2.55
N ALA A 176 -11.87 0.14 2.25
CA ALA A 176 -12.87 0.72 1.37
C ALA A 176 -12.81 0.10 -0.05
N LEU A 177 -11.61 -0.09 -0.60
CA LEU A 177 -11.42 -0.71 -1.91
C LEU A 177 -11.91 -2.15 -1.96
N TYR A 178 -11.61 -2.96 -0.94
CA TYR A 178 -12.01 -4.36 -0.90
C TYR A 178 -13.49 -4.57 -0.53
N GLN A 179 -14.10 -3.66 0.23
CA GLN A 179 -15.56 -3.64 0.43
C GLN A 179 -16.31 -3.43 -0.89
N VAL A 180 -15.88 -2.47 -1.71
CA VAL A 180 -16.49 -2.23 -3.03
C VAL A 180 -16.31 -3.44 -3.95
N LYS A 181 -15.10 -4.02 -4.01
CA LYS A 181 -14.82 -5.20 -4.85
C LYS A 181 -15.64 -6.42 -4.43
N THR A 182 -15.71 -6.72 -3.13
CA THR A 182 -16.48 -7.87 -2.62
C THR A 182 -17.98 -7.70 -2.83
N GLN A 183 -18.52 -6.49 -2.64
CA GLN A 183 -19.92 -6.19 -2.97
C GLN A 183 -20.22 -6.36 -4.46
N ALA A 184 -19.38 -5.80 -5.34
CA ALA A 184 -19.55 -5.92 -6.78
C ALA A 184 -19.56 -7.39 -7.22
N LEU A 185 -18.68 -8.20 -6.64
CA LEU A 185 -18.60 -9.62 -6.94
C LEU A 185 -19.86 -10.38 -6.48
N PHE A 186 -20.35 -10.10 -5.27
CA PHE A 186 -21.56 -10.76 -4.75
C PHE A 186 -22.80 -10.48 -5.62
N VAL A 187 -22.96 -9.23 -6.06
CA VAL A 187 -24.02 -8.84 -7.01
C VAL A 187 -23.86 -9.56 -8.34
N ALA A 188 -22.64 -9.68 -8.86
CA ALA A 188 -22.36 -10.32 -10.15
C ALA A 188 -22.59 -11.84 -10.12
N LEU A 189 -22.28 -12.50 -9.01
CA LEU A 189 -22.32 -13.97 -8.91
C LEU A 189 -23.66 -14.52 -8.39
N LYS A 190 -24.62 -13.67 -8.04
CA LYS A 190 -25.93 -14.08 -7.50
C LYS A 190 -25.83 -15.09 -6.35
N PHE A 191 -24.79 -14.99 -5.50
CA PHE A 191 -24.65 -15.88 -4.36
C PHE A 191 -25.82 -15.65 -3.37
N GLY A 192 -26.54 -16.72 -3.03
CA GLY A 192 -27.80 -16.69 -2.30
C GLY A 192 -27.67 -16.66 -0.76
N SER A 193 -26.71 -15.92 -0.20
CA SER A 193 -26.66 -15.72 1.26
C SER A 193 -25.80 -14.50 1.63
N PRO A 194 -26.41 -13.37 2.02
CA PRO A 194 -25.72 -12.21 2.58
C PRO A 194 -25.07 -12.44 3.95
N PHE A 195 -25.33 -13.59 4.60
CA PHE A 195 -25.16 -13.76 6.04
C PHE A 195 -23.70 -13.92 6.51
N ASP A 196 -22.81 -14.51 5.71
CA ASP A 196 -21.42 -14.74 6.14
C ASP A 196 -20.57 -13.46 6.11
N ILE A 197 -20.79 -12.60 5.11
CA ILE A 197 -20.14 -11.29 5.03
C ILE A 197 -20.79 -10.32 6.01
N LEU A 198 -22.10 -10.38 6.27
CA LEU A 198 -22.72 -9.59 7.35
C LEU A 198 -22.19 -10.02 8.72
N ALA A 199 -21.92 -11.30 8.96
CA ALA A 199 -21.27 -11.77 10.19
C ALA A 199 -19.83 -11.25 10.29
N LEU A 200 -19.05 -11.28 9.20
CA LEU A 200 -17.69 -10.75 9.17
C LEU A 200 -17.66 -9.22 9.28
N LEU A 201 -18.54 -8.51 8.57
CA LEU A 201 -18.76 -7.06 8.68
C LEU A 201 -19.31 -6.66 10.05
N HIS A 202 -20.13 -7.50 10.71
CA HIS A 202 -20.61 -7.27 12.07
C HIS A 202 -19.51 -7.51 13.10
N LEU A 203 -18.62 -8.48 12.88
CA LEU A 203 -17.41 -8.69 13.69
C LEU A 203 -16.46 -7.49 13.55
N ILE A 204 -16.20 -7.06 12.32
CA ILE A 204 -15.41 -5.89 11.95
C ILE A 204 -16.02 -4.59 12.52
N ARG A 205 -17.35 -4.43 12.46
CA ARG A 205 -18.04 -3.24 12.99
C ARG A 205 -18.17 -3.22 14.52
N ARG A 206 -18.09 -4.37 15.21
CA ARG A 206 -18.11 -4.45 16.68
C ARG A 206 -16.74 -4.21 17.33
N GLY A 207 -15.64 -4.33 16.59
CA GLY A 207 -14.27 -4.07 17.09
C GLY A 207 -13.86 -2.59 17.12
N GLY A 208 -14.76 -1.65 16.78
CA GLY A 208 -14.50 -0.22 16.83
C GLY A 208 -15.11 0.44 18.07
N TYR A 209 -14.46 0.28 19.23
CA TYR A 209 -14.61 1.12 20.42
C TYR A 209 -13.27 1.23 21.15
#